data_AF-A0A1H3ZWU3-F1
#
_entry.id   AF-A0A1H3ZWU3-F1
#
_cell.length_a   1.000
_cell.length_b   1.000
_cell.length_c   1.000
_cell.angle_alpha   90.00
_cell.angle_beta   90.00
_cell.angle_gamma   90.00
#
_symmetry.space_group_name_H-M   'P 1'
#
loop_
_entity.id
_entity.type
_entity.pdbx_description
1 polymer ?
#
loop_
_entity_poly.entity_id
_entity_poly.type
_entity_poly.pdbx_seq_one_letter_code
_entity_poly.pdbx_strand_id
1 'polypeptide(L)'
;MDEKFTAGRVAMIKAGFLARYSSRLKFIENSITTELIELLLRKDRLENILRFCASGHAPLKAVVDEIEVFAEKNNLVVNGRLPDEWKQDVGRLIGTIVYFFGYESDGDSIADKEDLQKVPTYFHYAAKFHKR
;
A
#
# COMPACT_ATOMS: atom_id res chain seq x y z
N MET A 1 10.68 -13.45 -10.73
CA MET A 1 9.43 -13.76 -10.01
C MET A 1 8.47 -14.26 -11.08
N ASP A 2 7.86 -15.44 -10.92
CA ASP A 2 6.95 -16.03 -11.93
C ASP A 2 5.76 -15.09 -12.17
N GLU A 3 5.43 -14.77 -13.42
CA GLU A 3 4.35 -13.85 -13.79
C GLU A 3 2.99 -14.30 -13.24
N LYS A 4 2.74 -15.63 -13.19
CA LYS A 4 1.50 -16.18 -12.63
C LYS A 4 1.39 -15.95 -11.13
N PHE A 5 2.53 -15.94 -10.43
CA PHE A 5 2.60 -15.71 -9.00
C PHE A 5 2.34 -14.23 -8.65
N THR A 6 2.84 -13.31 -9.48
CA THR A 6 2.56 -11.87 -9.34
C THR A 6 1.08 -11.56 -9.57
N ALA A 7 0.47 -12.13 -10.61
CA ALA A 7 -0.95 -11.91 -10.92
C ALA A 7 -1.89 -12.34 -9.77
N GLY A 8 -1.63 -13.49 -9.15
CA GLY A 8 -2.40 -13.97 -7.99
C GLY A 8 -2.30 -13.02 -6.78
N ARG A 9 -1.11 -12.49 -6.52
CA ARG A 9 -0.88 -11.53 -5.43
C ARG A 9 -1.57 -10.20 -5.66
N VAL A 10 -1.53 -9.68 -6.89
CA VAL A 10 -2.24 -8.44 -7.26
C VAL A 10 -3.75 -8.60 -7.03
N ALA A 11 -4.34 -9.70 -7.50
CA ALA A 11 -5.77 -9.97 -7.30
C ALA A 11 -6.15 -10.02 -5.81
N MET A 12 -5.32 -10.67 -4.98
CA MET A 12 -5.52 -10.73 -3.53
C MET A 12 -5.49 -9.34 -2.88
N ILE A 13 -4.50 -8.50 -3.22
CA ILE A 13 -4.41 -7.12 -2.72
C ILE A 13 -5.63 -6.30 -3.12
N LYS A 14 -6.08 -6.39 -4.39
CA LYS A 14 -7.27 -5.68 -4.86
C LYS A 14 -8.53 -6.12 -4.12
N ALA A 15 -8.71 -7.42 -3.94
CA ALA A 15 -9.84 -7.97 -3.19
C ALA A 15 -9.86 -7.48 -1.74
N GLY A 16 -8.71 -7.55 -1.04
CA GLY A 16 -8.62 -7.07 0.34
C GLY A 16 -8.81 -5.56 0.47
N PHE A 17 -8.35 -4.78 -0.51
CA PHE A 17 -8.59 -3.35 -0.55
C PHE A 17 -10.08 -3.03 -0.72
N LEU A 18 -10.78 -3.71 -1.64
CA LEU A 18 -12.21 -3.52 -1.86
C LEU A 18 -13.07 -3.96 -0.68
N ALA A 19 -12.70 -5.04 -0.01
CA ALA A 19 -13.39 -5.50 1.19
C ALA A 19 -13.39 -4.42 2.31
N ARG A 20 -12.34 -3.59 2.38
CA ARG A 20 -12.17 -2.56 3.41
C ARG A 20 -12.57 -1.16 2.96
N TYR A 21 -12.47 -0.86 1.66
CA TYR A 21 -12.65 0.46 1.07
C TYR A 21 -13.55 0.41 -0.18
N SER A 22 -14.74 -0.18 -0.04
CA SER A 22 -15.69 -0.41 -1.15
C SER A 22 -16.05 0.85 -1.95
N SER A 23 -16.05 2.03 -1.33
CA SER A 23 -16.30 3.32 -1.99
C SER A 23 -15.19 3.77 -2.95
N ARG A 24 -14.04 3.09 -2.95
CA ARG A 24 -12.84 3.44 -3.73
C ARG A 24 -12.66 2.55 -4.97
N LEU A 25 -13.74 1.97 -5.49
CA LEU A 25 -13.76 1.07 -6.65
C LEU A 25 -13.00 1.65 -7.87
N LYS A 26 -13.27 2.91 -8.22
CA LYS A 26 -12.63 3.59 -9.36
C LYS A 26 -11.11 3.64 -9.26
N PHE A 27 -10.57 3.75 -8.05
CA PHE A 27 -9.13 3.75 -7.83
C PHE A 27 -8.55 2.36 -8.06
N ILE A 28 -9.09 1.32 -7.40
CA ILE A 28 -8.46 -0.01 -7.36
C ILE A 28 -8.67 -0.83 -8.65
N GLU A 29 -9.74 -0.56 -9.40
CA GLU A 29 -9.97 -1.17 -10.72
C GLU A 29 -9.17 -0.51 -11.85
N ASN A 30 -8.57 0.66 -11.61
CA ASN A 30 -7.74 1.34 -12.59
C ASN A 30 -6.50 0.48 -12.96
N SER A 31 -6.17 0.43 -14.25
CA SER A 31 -4.96 -0.26 -14.75
C SER A 31 -3.68 0.29 -14.12
N ILE A 32 -3.60 1.61 -13.94
CA ILE A 32 -2.48 2.30 -13.28
C ILE A 32 -2.30 1.78 -11.84
N THR A 33 -3.38 1.51 -11.11
CA THR A 33 -3.27 0.96 -9.76
C THR A 33 -2.74 -0.47 -9.77
N THR A 34 -3.00 -1.24 -10.83
CA THR A 34 -2.38 -2.57 -11.02
C THR A 34 -0.87 -2.43 -11.13
N GLU A 35 -0.39 -1.51 -11.97
CA GLU A 35 1.04 -1.25 -12.15
C GLU A 35 1.68 -0.75 -10.85
N LEU A 36 0.97 0.06 -10.07
CA LEU A 36 1.42 0.51 -8.76
C LEU A 36 1.57 -0.67 -7.79
N ILE A 37 0.60 -1.60 -7.74
CA ILE A 37 0.71 -2.79 -6.89
C ILE A 37 1.92 -3.62 -7.30
N GLU A 38 2.09 -3.87 -8.59
CA GLU A 38 3.24 -4.63 -9.11
C GLU A 38 4.58 -3.97 -8.76
N LEU A 39 4.66 -2.64 -8.85
CA LEU A 39 5.82 -1.87 -8.41
C LEU A 39 6.11 -2.08 -6.92
N LEU A 40 5.09 -1.96 -6.07
CA LEU A 40 5.21 -2.07 -4.61
C LEU A 40 5.51 -3.50 -4.15
N LEU A 41 5.11 -4.52 -4.93
CA LEU A 41 5.40 -5.93 -4.66
C LEU A 41 6.77 -6.40 -5.16
N ARG A 42 7.56 -5.53 -5.81
CA ARG A 42 8.96 -5.84 -6.11
C ARG A 42 9.73 -6.07 -4.82
N LYS A 43 10.59 -7.10 -4.82
CA LYS A 43 11.24 -7.63 -3.62
C LYS A 43 11.93 -6.55 -2.78
N ASP A 44 12.69 -5.67 -3.43
CA ASP A 44 13.40 -4.56 -2.79
C ASP A 44 12.46 -3.56 -2.09
N ARG A 45 11.35 -3.21 -2.73
CA ARG A 45 10.38 -2.25 -2.19
C ARG A 45 9.53 -2.85 -1.09
N LEU A 46 9.05 -4.08 -1.29
CA LEU A 46 8.28 -4.79 -0.28
C LEU A 46 9.10 -4.99 1.00
N GLU A 47 10.36 -5.43 0.89
CA GLU A 47 11.25 -5.54 2.04
C GLU A 47 11.44 -4.19 2.75
N ASN A 48 11.60 -3.10 2.00
CA ASN A 48 11.77 -1.78 2.60
C ASN A 48 10.52 -1.30 3.34
N ILE A 49 9.34 -1.50 2.74
CA ILE A 49 8.03 -1.22 3.35
C ILE A 49 7.89 -1.96 4.69
N LEU A 50 8.18 -3.27 4.71
CA LEU A 50 8.06 -4.09 5.90
C LEU A 50 9.06 -3.69 7.00
N ARG A 51 10.30 -3.35 6.64
CA ARG A 51 11.32 -2.86 7.60
C ARG A 51 10.91 -1.56 8.28
N PHE A 52 10.33 -0.62 7.52
CA PHE A 52 9.82 0.63 8.09
C PHE A 52 8.70 0.36 9.09
N CYS A 53 7.75 -0.52 8.74
CA CYS A 53 6.70 -0.94 9.66
C CYS A 53 7.26 -1.56 10.95
N ALA A 54 8.21 -2.50 10.83
CA ALA A 54 8.83 -3.16 11.98
C ALA A 54 9.56 -2.17 12.91
N SER A 55 10.06 -1.06 12.36
CA SER A 55 10.74 0.00 13.12
C SER A 55 9.77 1.06 13.69
N GLY A 56 8.46 0.85 13.59
CA GLY A 56 7.44 1.80 14.06
C GLY A 56 7.28 3.04 13.15
N HIS A 57 7.82 3.00 11.93
CA HIS A 57 7.69 4.08 10.95
C HIS A 57 6.54 3.82 9.97
N ALA A 58 6.00 4.91 9.41
CA ALA A 58 4.95 4.83 8.41
C ALA A 58 5.48 4.17 7.11
N PRO A 59 4.82 3.14 6.56
CA PRO A 59 5.31 2.39 5.41
C PRO A 59 5.44 3.22 4.14
N LEU A 60 4.58 4.25 3.97
CA LEU A 60 4.66 5.16 2.84
C LEU A 60 6.03 5.85 2.73
N LYS A 61 6.70 6.13 3.86
CA LYS A 61 8.03 6.76 3.85
C LYS A 61 9.10 5.88 3.23
N ALA A 62 8.91 4.57 3.21
CA ALA A 62 9.85 3.63 2.63
C ALA A 62 9.89 3.68 1.09
N VAL A 63 8.84 4.24 0.46
CA VAL A 63 8.63 4.18 -0.99
C VAL A 63 8.12 5.50 -1.57
N VAL A 64 8.32 6.61 -0.86
CA VAL A 64 7.74 7.91 -1.25
C VAL A 64 8.31 8.39 -2.58
N ASP A 65 9.62 8.29 -2.77
CA ASP A 65 10.30 8.74 -3.99
C ASP A 65 9.83 7.91 -5.20
N GLU A 66 9.64 6.60 -5.02
CA GLU A 66 9.16 5.70 -6.08
C GLU A 66 7.72 6.00 -6.47
N ILE A 67 6.88 6.38 -5.50
CA ILE A 67 5.50 6.78 -5.75
C ILE A 67 5.45 8.12 -6.49
N GLU A 68 6.33 9.05 -6.15
CA GLU A 68 6.44 10.33 -6.85
C GLU A 68 6.86 10.13 -8.31
N VAL A 69 7.92 9.35 -8.56
CA VAL A 69 8.36 9.00 -9.92
C VAL A 69 7.26 8.24 -10.68
N PHE A 70 6.56 7.32 -10.02
CA PHE A 70 5.44 6.61 -10.63
C PHE A 70 4.29 7.55 -11.01
N ALA A 71 3.94 8.50 -10.13
CA ALA A 71 2.87 9.46 -10.36
C ALA A 71 3.19 10.41 -11.52
N GLU A 72 4.43 10.88 -11.62
CA GLU A 72 4.90 11.71 -12.72
C GLU A 72 4.83 10.96 -14.05
N LYS A 73 5.35 9.72 -14.09
CA LYS A 73 5.33 8.88 -15.30
C LYS A 73 3.91 8.61 -15.82
N ASN A 74 2.93 8.57 -14.91
CA ASN A 74 1.54 8.25 -15.23
C ASN A 74 0.63 9.49 -15.36
N ASN A 75 1.19 10.71 -15.42
CA ASN A 75 0.43 11.97 -15.53
C ASN A 75 -0.63 12.15 -14.42
N LEU A 76 -0.36 11.63 -13.22
CA LEU A 76 -1.26 11.76 -12.06
C LEU A 76 -1.05 13.08 -11.30
N VAL A 77 0.05 13.77 -11.60
CA VAL A 77 0.44 15.04 -11.00
C VAL A 77 -0.30 16.18 -11.69
N VAL A 78 -1.05 16.97 -10.92
CA VAL A 78 -1.78 18.16 -11.39
C VAL A 78 -1.15 19.40 -10.78
N ASN A 79 -0.74 20.36 -11.61
CA ASN A 79 -0.05 21.59 -11.17
C ASN A 79 1.19 21.30 -10.30
N GLY A 80 1.98 20.28 -10.67
CA GLY A 80 3.17 19.88 -9.93
C GLY A 80 2.88 19.22 -8.58
N ARG A 81 1.62 18.80 -8.31
CA ARG A 81 1.25 18.11 -7.08
C ARG A 81 0.38 16.89 -7.35
N LEU A 82 0.64 15.82 -6.60
CA LEU A 82 -0.24 14.66 -6.56
C LEU A 82 -1.53 15.02 -5.79
N PRO A 83 -2.74 14.73 -6.33
CA PRO A 83 -4.00 15.00 -5.65
C PRO A 83 -4.09 14.32 -4.27
N ASP A 84 -4.64 15.03 -3.28
CA ASP A 84 -4.72 14.51 -1.91
C ASP A 84 -5.56 13.24 -1.79
N GLU A 85 -6.59 13.15 -2.61
CA GLU A 85 -7.42 11.95 -2.72
C GLU A 85 -6.59 10.72 -3.14
N TRP A 86 -5.70 10.89 -4.12
CA TRP A 86 -4.84 9.82 -4.60
C TRP A 86 -3.77 9.44 -3.56
N LYS A 87 -3.21 10.41 -2.84
CA LYS A 87 -2.29 10.15 -1.71
C LYS A 87 -2.93 9.29 -0.63
N GLN A 88 -4.18 9.59 -0.27
CA GLN A 88 -4.91 8.80 0.72
C GLN A 88 -5.14 7.38 0.24
N ASP A 89 -5.51 7.20 -1.03
CA ASP A 89 -5.71 5.87 -1.61
C ASP A 89 -4.44 5.05 -1.69
N VAL A 90 -3.31 5.66 -2.03
CA VAL A 90 -2.02 4.99 -2.00
C VAL A 90 -1.61 4.61 -0.59
N GLY A 91 -1.85 5.49 0.40
CA GLY A 91 -1.64 5.14 1.80
C GLY A 91 -2.48 3.93 2.24
N ARG A 92 -3.76 3.89 1.86
CA ARG A 92 -4.65 2.75 2.09
C ARG A 92 -4.14 1.48 1.40
N LEU A 93 -3.67 1.60 0.17
CA LEU A 93 -3.16 0.49 -0.64
C LEU A 93 -1.92 -0.15 -0.02
N ILE A 94 -0.94 0.67 0.35
CA ILE A 94 0.27 0.22 1.04
C ILE A 94 -0.11 -0.44 2.37
N GLY A 95 -1.08 0.13 3.08
CA GLY A 95 -1.66 -0.47 4.27
C GLY A 95 -2.21 -1.89 4.05
N THR A 96 -2.94 -2.09 2.96
CA THR A 96 -3.42 -3.42 2.55
C THR A 96 -2.26 -4.36 2.21
N ILE A 97 -1.22 -3.88 1.53
CA ILE A 97 -0.01 -4.68 1.23
C ILE A 97 0.66 -5.15 2.52
N VAL A 98 0.88 -4.24 3.48
CA VAL A 98 1.45 -4.59 4.79
C VAL A 98 0.56 -5.60 5.53
N TYR A 99 -0.76 -5.48 5.45
CA TYR A 99 -1.66 -6.46 6.06
C TYR A 99 -1.48 -7.88 5.48
N PHE A 100 -1.23 -8.04 4.18
CA PHE A 100 -1.03 -9.37 3.60
C PHE A 100 0.39 -9.92 3.76
N PHE A 101 1.40 -9.05 3.78
CA PHE A 101 2.81 -9.46 3.75
C PHE A 101 3.57 -9.25 5.07
N GLY A 102 3.04 -8.41 5.96
CA GLY A 102 3.61 -8.16 7.29
C GLY A 102 3.19 -9.16 8.36
N TYR A 103 2.18 -10.00 8.09
CA TYR A 103 1.74 -11.05 9.00
C TYR A 103 2.52 -12.38 8.86
N GLU A 104 3.49 -12.47 7.94
CA GLU A 104 4.31 -13.68 7.78
C GLU A 104 5.61 -13.68 8.63
N SER A 105 5.87 -12.66 9.46
CA SER A 105 7.15 -12.58 10.20
C SER A 105 7.11 -12.74 11.72
N ASP A 106 6.08 -13.36 12.28
CA ASP A 106 6.23 -13.99 13.60
C ASP A 106 5.45 -15.31 13.63
N GLY A 107 6.20 -16.39 13.53
CA GLY A 107 5.72 -17.75 13.76
C GLY A 107 5.48 -18.00 15.24
N ASP A 108 4.64 -17.19 15.87
CA ASP A 108 4.06 -17.49 17.18
C ASP A 108 2.61 -16.98 17.28
N SER A 109 1.71 -17.95 17.46
CA SER A 109 0.41 -17.81 18.14
C SER A 109 -0.72 -17.05 17.42
N ILE A 110 -1.52 -17.83 16.68
CA ILE A 110 -2.94 -17.55 16.39
C ILE A 110 -3.75 -17.60 17.69
N ALA A 111 -4.59 -16.61 17.98
CA ALA A 111 -5.99 -16.78 18.41
C ALA A 111 -6.56 -15.46 18.94
N ASP A 112 -7.35 -14.75 18.13
CA ASP A 112 -8.66 -14.25 18.58
C ASP A 112 -9.43 -13.70 17.38
N LYS A 113 -10.57 -14.33 17.10
CA LYS A 113 -11.46 -13.97 15.98
C LYS A 113 -12.20 -12.64 16.20
N GLU A 114 -11.95 -11.95 17.32
CA GLU A 114 -12.57 -10.66 17.63
C GLU A 114 -11.71 -9.44 17.24
N ASP A 115 -10.41 -9.61 16.98
CA ASP A 115 -9.53 -8.48 16.67
C ASP A 115 -9.48 -8.10 15.18
N LEU A 116 -10.10 -8.90 14.31
CA LEU A 116 -10.14 -8.66 12.85
C LEU A 116 -10.99 -7.43 12.45
N GLN A 117 -11.80 -6.88 13.36
CA GLN A 117 -12.58 -5.66 13.13
C GLN A 117 -11.93 -4.39 13.67
N LYS A 118 -10.88 -4.48 14.50
CA LYS A 118 -10.13 -3.29 14.87
C LYS A 118 -9.20 -2.95 13.73
N VAL A 119 -9.38 -1.77 13.16
CA VAL A 119 -8.34 -1.13 12.33
C VAL A 119 -7.07 -1.14 13.17
N PRO A 120 -5.97 -1.79 12.73
CA PRO A 120 -4.72 -1.70 13.46
C PRO A 120 -4.42 -0.23 13.69
N THR A 121 -4.10 0.14 14.92
CA THR A 121 -4.00 1.53 15.42
C THR A 121 -2.90 2.36 14.75
N TYR A 122 -2.31 1.86 13.65
CA TYR A 122 -1.25 2.47 12.86
C TYR A 122 -1.75 3.38 11.72
N PHE A 123 -3.07 3.56 11.53
CA PHE A 123 -3.64 4.38 10.44
C PHE A 123 -4.05 5.81 10.83
N HIS A 124 -3.32 6.45 11.73
CA HIS A 124 -3.54 7.87 12.04
C HIS A 124 -2.25 8.68 11.91
N TYR A 125 -1.78 8.92 10.69
CA TYR A 125 -0.86 10.03 10.43
C TYR A 125 -1.20 10.78 9.13
N ALA A 126 -1.51 12.06 9.31
CA ALA A 126 -1.54 13.06 8.27
C ALA A 126 -0.10 13.26 7.74
N ALA A 127 0.14 12.94 6.47
CA ALA A 127 1.40 13.26 5.82
C ALA A 127 1.53 14.78 5.71
N LYS A 128 2.36 15.41 6.55
CA LYS A 128 2.92 16.74 6.27
C LYS A 128 4.08 16.56 5.31
N PHE A 129 3.92 17.01 4.08
CA PHE A 129 5.00 17.09 3.10
C PHE A 129 5.91 18.27 3.44
N HIS A 130 7.20 18.01 3.63
CA HIS A 130 8.20 19.07 3.75
C HIS A 130 8.55 19.59 2.36
N LYS A 131 8.30 20.88 2.11
CA LYS A 131 8.82 21.58 0.93
C LYS A 131 10.34 21.67 1.04
N ARG A 132 11.05 21.34 -0.04
CA ARG A 132 12.38 21.93 -0.30
C ARG A 132 12.18 23.24 -1.05
#